data_AF-A0A7W1AB38-F1
#
_entry.id   AF-A0A7W1AB38-F1
#
_cell.length_a   1.000
_cell.length_b   1.000
_cell.length_c   1.000
_cell.angle_alpha   90.00
_cell.angle_beta   90.00
_cell.angle_gamma   90.00
#
_symmetry.space_group_name_H-M   'P 1'
#
loop_
_entity.id
_entity.type
_entity.pdbx_description
1 polymer ?
#
loop_
_entity_poly.entity_id
_entity_poly.type
_entity_poly.pdbx_seq_one_letter_code
_entity_poly.pdbx_strand_id
1 'polypeptide(L)'
;MRRYIEFLTADGVPEVDVEIDPAILLVPGEQIEVFRIVQEGLANVRKHAGAQRAEVWIGQRLGRRIVRVSDDGVGSRAENPQPARD
;
A
#
# COMPACT_ATOMS: atom_id res chain seq x y z
N MET A 1 0.02 -12.40 6.82
CA MET A 1 -0.02 -11.09 6.12
C MET A 1 -1.25 -10.94 5.21
N ARG A 2 -1.38 -11.72 4.12
CA ARG A 2 -2.49 -11.61 3.16
C ARG A 2 -3.89 -11.51 3.81
N ARG A 3 -4.22 -12.44 4.70
CA ARG A 3 -5.51 -12.48 5.41
C ARG A 3 -5.86 -11.20 6.20
N TYR A 4 -4.85 -10.47 6.69
CA TYR A 4 -5.07 -9.21 7.41
C TYR A 4 -5.34 -8.04 6.47
N ILE A 5 -4.74 -8.07 5.26
CA ILE A 5 -4.98 -7.06 4.24
C ILE A 5 -6.40 -7.21 3.69
N GLU A 6 -6.88 -8.44 3.51
CA GLU A 6 -8.29 -8.74 3.16
C GLU A 6 -9.29 -8.17 4.17
N PHE A 7 -8.94 -8.08 5.46
CA PHE A 7 -9.81 -7.45 6.47
C PHE A 7 -9.88 -5.92 6.33
N LEU A 8 -8.85 -5.27 5.77
CA LEU A 8 -8.83 -3.81 5.61
C LEU A 8 -9.81 -3.31 4.54
N THR A 9 -10.39 -4.22 3.74
CA THR A 9 -11.18 -3.90 2.55
C THR A 9 -12.69 -4.13 2.74
N ALA A 10 -13.10 -4.64 3.91
CA ALA A 10 -14.47 -5.10 4.14
C ALA A 10 -15.54 -3.98 4.18
N ASP A 11 -15.16 -2.72 4.47
CA ASP A 11 -16.11 -1.65 4.83
C ASP A 11 -16.11 -0.44 3.87
N GLY A 12 -16.20 -0.69 2.56
CA GLY A 12 -16.62 0.32 1.59
C GLY A 12 -15.49 1.02 0.86
N VAL A 13 -14.62 0.23 0.21
CA VAL A 13 -13.51 0.73 -0.62
C VAL A 13 -13.01 -0.31 -1.61
N PRO A 14 -12.21 0.11 -2.62
CA PRO A 14 -12.02 -0.64 -3.85
C PRO A 14 -11.68 -2.11 -3.64
N GLU A 15 -12.05 -2.95 -4.60
CA GLU A 15 -11.55 -4.32 -4.69
C GLU A 15 -10.02 -4.27 -4.64
N VAL A 16 -9.42 -5.03 -3.73
CA VAL A 16 -7.96 -5.02 -3.51
C VAL A 16 -7.36 -6.34 -3.90
N ASP A 17 -6.46 -6.28 -4.88
CA ASP A 17 -5.62 -7.41 -5.25
C ASP A 17 -4.31 -7.37 -4.46
N VAL A 18 -3.94 -8.52 -3.88
CA VAL A 18 -2.76 -8.64 -3.02
C VAL A 18 -1.80 -9.69 -3.57
N GLU A 19 -0.71 -9.20 -4.13
CA GLU A 19 0.41 -10.00 -4.57
C GLU A 19 1.58 -9.87 -3.60
N ILE A 20 2.07 -11.01 -3.13
CA ILE A 20 3.26 -11.09 -2.27
C ILE A 20 4.24 -12.01 -2.98
N ASP A 21 5.44 -11.50 -3.23
CA ASP A 21 6.56 -12.28 -3.76
C ASP A 21 6.78 -13.50 -2.85
N PRO A 22 6.65 -14.75 -3.34
CA PRO A 22 6.74 -15.93 -2.49
C PRO A 22 8.13 -16.11 -1.88
N ALA A 23 9.18 -15.48 -2.43
CA ALA A 23 10.53 -15.54 -1.90
C ALA A 23 10.80 -14.50 -0.80
N ILE A 24 9.88 -13.55 -0.55
CA ILE A 24 10.12 -12.52 0.45
C ILE A 24 10.02 -13.09 1.88
N LEU A 25 11.09 -12.91 2.65
CA LEU A 25 11.13 -13.21 4.07
C LEU A 25 11.20 -11.90 4.84
N LEU A 26 10.19 -11.66 5.68
CA LEU A 26 10.08 -10.47 6.52
C LEU A 26 10.16 -10.89 7.98
N VAL A 27 11.09 -10.30 8.73
CA VAL A 27 11.14 -10.49 10.19
C VAL A 27 9.91 -9.84 10.84
N PRO A 28 9.53 -10.22 12.07
CA PRO A 28 8.29 -9.73 12.69
C PRO A 28 8.15 -8.20 12.71
N GLY A 29 9.24 -7.46 12.96
CA GLY A 29 9.25 -6.00 12.89
C GLY A 29 8.91 -5.46 11.49
N GLU A 30 9.52 -6.04 10.45
CA GLU A 30 9.25 -5.66 9.05
C GLU A 30 7.80 -5.97 8.65
N GLN A 31 7.21 -7.05 9.16
CA GLN A 31 5.79 -7.36 8.90
C GLN A 31 4.85 -6.28 9.47
N ILE A 32 5.15 -5.76 10.66
CA ILE A 32 4.38 -4.67 11.28
C ILE A 32 4.53 -3.38 10.46
N GLU A 33 5.74 -3.06 10.03
CA GLU A 33 6.00 -1.88 9.19
C GLU A 33 5.28 -1.97 7.84
N VAL A 34 5.42 -3.10 7.14
CA VAL A 34 4.73 -3.37 5.87
C VAL A 34 3.22 -3.25 6.05
N PHE A 35 2.67 -3.81 7.13
CA PHE A 35 1.24 -3.69 7.43
C PHE A 35 0.79 -2.25 7.60
N ARG A 36 1.54 -1.42 8.35
CA ARG A 36 1.23 0.01 8.53
C ARG A 36 1.28 0.78 7.21
N ILE A 37 2.28 0.49 6.36
CA ILE A 37 2.41 1.12 5.03
C ILE A 37 1.19 0.77 4.17
N VAL A 38 0.79 -0.50 4.13
CA VAL A 38 -0.38 -0.94 3.36
C VAL A 38 -1.66 -0.32 3.92
N GLN A 39 -1.83 -0.29 5.24
CA GLN A 39 -3.00 0.32 5.88
C GLN A 39 -3.15 1.80 5.52
N GLU A 40 -2.07 2.57 5.63
CA GLU A 40 -2.08 4.00 5.32
C GLU A 40 -2.27 4.24 3.82
N GLY A 41 -1.58 3.48 2.96
CA GLY A 41 -1.73 3.55 1.51
C GLY A 41 -3.18 3.31 1.09
N LEU A 42 -3.79 2.22 1.57
CA LEU A 42 -5.20 1.92 1.31
C LEU A 42 -6.10 3.02 1.85
N ALA A 43 -5.88 3.51 3.08
CA ALA A 43 -6.63 4.62 3.66
C ALA A 43 -6.61 5.88 2.78
N ASN A 44 -5.47 6.19 2.16
CA ASN A 44 -5.34 7.30 1.23
C ASN A 44 -6.13 7.06 -0.05
N VAL A 45 -6.08 5.85 -0.63
CA VAL A 45 -6.94 5.47 -1.76
C VAL A 45 -8.41 5.70 -1.42
N ARG A 46 -8.86 5.25 -0.24
CA ARG A 46 -10.25 5.42 0.21
C ARG A 46 -10.71 6.86 0.23
N LYS A 47 -9.88 7.72 0.82
CA LYS A 47 -10.26 9.09 1.13
C LYS A 47 -10.11 10.02 -0.08
N HIS A 48 -9.20 9.68 -1.00
CA HIS A 48 -8.65 10.68 -1.91
C HIS A 48 -8.64 10.28 -3.39
N ALA A 49 -8.72 8.99 -3.73
CA ALA A 49 -8.53 8.56 -5.11
C ALA A 49 -9.83 8.48 -5.93
N GLY A 50 -10.97 8.21 -5.29
CA GLY A 50 -12.20 7.84 -6.00
C GLY A 50 -12.05 6.55 -6.81
N ALA A 51 -11.08 5.71 -6.45
CA ALA A 51 -10.71 4.47 -7.13
C ALA A 51 -11.74 3.35 -6.92
N GLN A 52 -11.86 2.46 -7.90
CA GLN A 52 -12.68 1.24 -7.84
C GLN A 52 -11.85 -0.01 -7.58
N ARG A 53 -10.55 0.02 -7.90
CA ARG A 53 -9.59 -1.02 -7.57
C ARG A 53 -8.31 -0.44 -6.97
N ALA A 54 -7.69 -1.24 -6.11
CA ALA A 54 -6.33 -1.00 -5.65
C ALA A 54 -5.51 -2.28 -5.73
N GLU A 55 -4.21 -2.13 -5.94
CA GLU A 55 -3.26 -3.23 -6.01
C GLU A 55 -2.21 -3.04 -4.92
N VAL A 56 -1.98 -4.08 -4.13
CA VAL A 56 -0.90 -4.14 -3.14
C VAL A 56 0.12 -5.17 -3.63
N TRP A 57 1.33 -4.70 -3.86
CA TRP A 57 2.46 -5.55 -4.21
C TRP A 57 3.56 -5.46 -3.14
N ILE A 58 3.94 -6.60 -2.58
CA ILE A 58 5.01 -6.71 -1.58
C ILE A 58 6.07 -7.66 -2.12
N GLY A 59 7.30 -7.18 -2.28
CA GLY A 59 8.36 -8.02 -2.81
C GLY A 59 9.76 -7.47 -2.55
N GLN A 60 10.75 -8.11 -3.18
CA GLN A 60 12.13 -7.65 -3.13
C GLN A 60 12.62 -7.31 -4.54
N ARG A 61 13.37 -6.20 -4.66
CA ARG A 61 14.06 -5.80 -5.88
C ARG A 61 15.43 -5.25 -5.52
N LEU A 62 16.48 -5.76 -6.16
CA LEU A 62 17.87 -5.30 -5.96
C LEU A 62 18.28 -5.25 -4.47
N GLY A 63 17.93 -6.29 -3.71
CA GLY A 63 18.22 -6.38 -2.27
C GLY A 63 17.30 -5.54 -1.37
N ARG A 64 16.45 -4.68 -1.93
CA ARG A 64 15.55 -3.80 -1.17
C ARG A 64 14.14 -4.37 -1.08
N ARG A 65 13.51 -4.21 0.08
CA ARG A 65 12.12 -4.56 0.30
C ARG A 65 11.27 -3.45 -0.27
N ILE A 66 10.28 -3.81 -1.05
CA ILE A 66 9.41 -2.87 -1.76
C ILE A 66 7.99 -3.19 -1.37
N VAL A 67 7.27 -2.16 -0.95
CA VAL A 67 5.82 -2.17 -0.77
C VAL A 67 5.27 -1.14 -1.74
N ARG A 68 4.35 -1.57 -2.60
CA ARG A 68 3.65 -0.70 -3.54
C ARG A 68 2.16 -0.81 -3.25
N VAL A 69 1.52 0.35 -3.17
CA VAL A 69 0.06 0.48 -3.22
C VAL A 69 -0.24 1.36 -4.42
N SER A 70 -1.01 0.85 -5.37
CA SER A 70 -1.47 1.57 -6.55
C SER A 70 -2.99 1.49 -6.64
N ASP A 71 -3.60 2.45 -7.32
CA ASP A 71 -5.04 2.52 -7.52
C ASP A 71 -5.37 3.00 -8.93
N ASP A 72 -6.61 2.75 -9.37
CA ASP A 72 -7.12 3.20 -10.67
C ASP A 72 -7.86 4.56 -10.63
N GLY A 73 -7.73 5.28 -9.51
CA GLY A 73 -8.32 6.59 -9.31
C GLY A 73 -7.50 7.72 -9.92
N VAL A 74 -8.01 8.94 -9.78
CA VAL A 74 -7.40 10.14 -10.40
C VAL A 74 -6.40 10.87 -9.50
N GLY A 75 -6.17 10.37 -8.28
CA GLY A 75 -5.28 10.96 -7.28
C GLY A 75 -5.74 12.35 -6.82
N SER A 76 -5.67 12.63 -5.51
CA SER A 76 -5.72 14.02 -5.07
C SER A 76 -4.37 14.66 -5.41
N ARG A 77 -4.39 15.83 -6.06
CA ARG A 77 -3.21 16.63 -6.42
C ARG A 77 -2.23 16.61 -5.26
N ALA A 78 -1.11 15.88 -5.42
CA ALA A 78 -0.11 15.77 -4.37
C ALA A 78 0.24 17.19 -3.90
N GLU A 79 0.14 17.46 -2.61
CA GLU A 79 0.81 18.63 -2.06
C GLU A 79 2.27 18.49 -2.45
N ASN A 80 2.72 19.42 -3.28
CA ASN A 80 4.11 19.51 -3.72
C ASN A 80 4.99 19.32 -2.48
N PRO A 81 5.96 18.39 -2.48
CA PRO A 81 6.95 18.36 -1.42
C PRO A 81 7.63 19.74 -1.42
N GLN A 82 7.34 20.52 -0.38
CA GLN A 82 7.98 21.81 -0.18
C GLN A 82 9.49 21.53 -0.11
N PRO A 83 10.32 22.12 -0.99
CA PRO A 83 11.76 21.91 -0.90
C PRO A 83 12.22 22.34 0.50
N ALA A 84 13.08 21.51 1.10
CA ALA A 84 13.70 21.78 2.38
C ALA A 84 14.26 23.21 2.33
N ARG A 85 13.83 24.05 3.28
CA ARG A 85 14.42 25.38 3.45
C ARG A 85 15.82 25.20 4.03
N ASP A 86 16.78 25.83 3.37
CA ASP A 86 18.19 25.92 3.77
C ASP A 86 18.37 26.47 5.20
#